data_AF-A0A953ZFW2-F1
#
_entry.id   AF-A0A953ZFW2-F1
#
_cell.length_a   1.000
_cell.length_b   1.000
_cell.length_c   1.000
_cell.angle_alpha   90.00
_cell.angle_beta   90.00
_cell.angle_gamma   90.00
#
_symmetry.space_group_name_H-M   'P 1'
#
loop_
_entity.id
_entity.type
_entity.pdbx_description
1 polymer ?
#
loop_
_entity_poly.entity_id
_entity_poly.type
_entity_poly.pdbx_seq_one_letter_code
_entity_poly.pdbx_strand_id
1 'polypeptide(L)'
;MRLLILLFTLVGLAAPGFAQTKLKLEPPGEREFILDRADLIKPEDETKIRELCDKLLTDKATPIVVVTIESMAMYGGAGMSI
;
A
#
# COMPACT_ATOMS: atom_id res chain seq x y z
N MET A 1 -27.42 -33.89 23.44
CA MET A 1 -27.36 -32.54 24.04
C MET A 1 -25.95 -31.91 23.98
N ARG A 2 -24.85 -32.65 24.19
CA ARG A 2 -23.47 -32.15 24.01
C ARG A 2 -23.10 -31.77 22.56
N LEU A 3 -23.58 -32.53 21.56
CA LEU A 3 -23.30 -32.28 20.14
C LEU A 3 -23.94 -30.98 19.62
N LEU A 4 -25.11 -30.61 20.16
CA LEU A 4 -25.84 -29.39 19.76
C LEU A 4 -25.15 -28.12 20.29
N ILE A 5 -24.52 -28.21 21.47
CA ILE A 5 -23.78 -27.10 22.10
C ILE A 5 -22.48 -26.82 21.32
N LEU A 6 -21.80 -27.86 20.83
CA LEU A 6 -20.57 -27.75 20.03
C LEU A 6 -20.80 -27.10 18.66
N LEU A 7 -21.97 -27.33 18.04
CA LEU A 7 -22.34 -26.70 16.78
C LEU A 7 -22.63 -25.20 16.95
N PHE A 8 -23.20 -24.80 18.10
CA PHE A 8 -23.56 -23.40 18.36
C PHE A 8 -22.32 -22.52 18.64
N THR A 9 -21.28 -23.08 19.25
CA THR A 9 -20.02 -22.36 19.49
C THR A 9 -19.20 -22.08 18.22
N LEU A 10 -19.37 -22.86 17.15
CA LEU A 10 -18.59 -22.70 15.92
C LEU A 10 -19.12 -21.56 15.02
N VAL A 11 -20.40 -21.19 15.15
CA VAL A 11 -21.04 -20.16 14.31
C VAL A 11 -20.81 -18.74 14.84
N GLY A 12 -20.45 -18.59 16.12
CA GLY A 12 -20.24 -17.28 16.75
C GLY A 12 -18.93 -16.57 16.39
N LEU A 13 -18.04 -17.20 15.64
CA LEU A 13 -16.71 -16.67 15.30
C LEU A 13 -16.61 -16.16 13.84
N ALA A 14 -17.72 -15.82 13.20
CA ALA A 14 -17.70 -15.05 11.96
C ALA A 14 -17.59 -13.56 12.30
N ALA A 15 -16.40 -13.12 12.72
CA ALA A 15 -16.11 -11.69 12.78
C ALA A 15 -16.22 -11.10 11.35
N PRO A 16 -16.89 -9.96 11.14
CA PRO A 16 -16.82 -9.27 9.86
C PRO A 16 -15.35 -8.95 9.62
N GLY A 17 -14.75 -9.56 8.59
CA GLY A 17 -13.41 -9.20 8.16
C GLY A 17 -13.42 -7.70 7.82
N PHE A 18 -12.56 -6.91 8.47
CA PHE A 18 -12.32 -5.55 8.06
C PHE A 18 -11.81 -5.58 6.62
N ALA A 19 -12.65 -5.20 5.67
CA ALA A 19 -12.22 -4.98 4.30
C ALA A 19 -11.12 -3.93 4.36
N GLN A 20 -9.87 -4.33 4.11
CA GLN A 20 -8.78 -3.38 3.97
C GLN A 20 -9.12 -2.51 2.77
N THR A 21 -9.45 -1.24 3.02
CA THR A 21 -9.65 -0.24 1.98
C THR A 21 -8.35 -0.14 1.19
N LYS A 22 -8.33 -0.72 -0.01
CA LYS A 22 -7.18 -0.65 -0.91
C LYS A 22 -7.19 0.70 -1.61
N LEU A 23 -6.03 1.34 -1.68
CA LEU A 23 -5.84 2.48 -2.56
C LEU A 23 -6.04 2.01 -4.01
N LYS A 24 -6.83 2.77 -4.77
CA LYS A 24 -7.08 2.55 -6.20
C LYS A 24 -5.93 3.10 -7.04
N LEU A 25 -4.71 2.72 -6.70
CA LEU A 25 -3.50 3.16 -7.38
C LEU A 25 -2.70 1.93 -7.78
N GLU A 26 -2.32 1.88 -9.05
CA GLU A 26 -1.39 0.86 -9.54
C GLU A 26 0.02 1.24 -9.07
N PRO A 27 0.75 0.30 -8.43
CA PRO A 27 2.14 0.55 -8.09
C PRO A 27 2.97 0.72 -9.38
N PRO A 28 4.11 1.42 -9.30
CA PRO A 28 5.07 1.43 -10.40
C PRO A 28 5.51 0.01 -10.81
N GLY A 29 5.99 -0.14 -12.03
CA GLY A 29 6.57 -1.40 -12.53
C GLY A 29 7.84 -1.85 -11.80
N GLU A 30 8.33 -3.04 -12.16
CA GLU A 30 9.59 -3.54 -11.59
C GLU A 30 10.75 -2.58 -11.89
N ARG A 31 11.45 -2.15 -10.83
CA ARG A 31 12.53 -1.14 -10.88
C ARG A 31 12.10 0.27 -11.31
N GLU A 32 10.80 0.55 -11.40
CA GLU A 32 10.29 1.90 -11.48
C GLU A 32 10.14 2.46 -10.06
N PHE A 33 11.11 3.25 -9.60
CA PHE A 33 11.08 3.75 -8.22
C PHE A 33 10.13 4.94 -8.00
N ILE A 34 9.60 5.54 -9.07
CA ILE A 34 8.88 6.80 -9.02
C ILE A 34 7.61 6.74 -9.85
N LEU A 35 6.49 7.14 -9.26
CA LEU A 35 5.23 7.43 -9.93
C LEU A 35 4.75 8.82 -9.53
N ASP A 36 5.08 9.83 -10.35
CA ASP A 36 4.69 11.22 -10.10
C ASP A 36 3.37 11.54 -10.82
N ARG A 37 2.23 11.41 -10.14
CA ARG A 37 0.92 11.77 -10.71
C ARG A 37 0.52 13.21 -10.45
N ALA A 38 1.24 13.90 -9.57
CA ALA A 38 0.94 15.26 -9.14
C ALA A 38 1.93 16.31 -9.69
N ASP A 39 2.90 15.90 -10.50
CA ASP A 39 3.94 16.77 -11.09
C ASP A 39 4.70 17.58 -10.01
N LEU A 40 5.07 16.89 -8.92
CA LEU A 40 5.72 17.52 -7.76
C LEU A 40 7.22 17.26 -7.69
N ILE A 41 7.74 16.30 -8.45
CA ILE A 41 9.15 15.90 -8.41
C ILE A 41 9.88 16.60 -9.55
N LYS A 42 10.86 17.42 -9.18
CA LYS A 42 11.75 18.07 -10.15
C LYS A 42 12.76 17.06 -10.73
N PRO A 43 13.25 17.28 -11.96
CA PRO A 43 14.23 16.38 -12.58
C PRO A 43 15.50 16.15 -11.73
N GLU A 44 16.00 17.19 -11.05
CA GLU A 44 17.17 17.06 -10.17
C GLU A 44 16.92 16.17 -8.95
N ASP A 45 15.69 16.14 -8.46
CA ASP A 45 15.30 15.34 -7.30
C ASP A 45 14.92 13.92 -7.72
N GLU A 46 14.31 13.76 -8.89
CA GLU A 46 14.03 12.46 -9.51
C GLU A 46 15.30 11.61 -9.61
N THR A 47 16.40 12.22 -10.06
CA THR A 47 17.70 11.54 -10.20
C THR A 47 18.19 11.04 -8.84
N LYS A 48 18.16 11.88 -7.80
CA LYS A 48 18.61 11.51 -6.45
C LYS A 48 17.73 10.43 -5.83
N ILE A 49 16.41 10.49 -6.05
CA ILE A 49 15.47 9.48 -5.56
C ILE A 49 15.80 8.12 -6.19
N ARG A 50 16.03 8.07 -7.51
CA ARG A 50 16.40 6.83 -8.21
C ARG A 50 17.71 6.25 -7.68
N GLU A 51 18.74 7.07 -7.49
CA GLU A 51 20.02 6.63 -6.94
C GLU A 51 19.88 6.05 -5.53
N LEU A 52 19.13 6.72 -4.65
CA LEU A 52 18.87 6.25 -3.28
C LEU A 52 18.06 4.96 -3.25
N CYS A 53 16.97 4.89 -4.01
CA CYS A 53 16.13 3.70 -4.05
C CYS A 53 16.86 2.50 -4.65
N ASP A 54 17.66 2.68 -5.71
CA ASP A 54 18.44 1.60 -6.31
C ASP A 54 19.53 1.11 -5.35
N LYS A 55 20.20 2.02 -4.64
CA LYS A 55 21.15 1.66 -3.60
C LYS A 55 20.51 0.88 -2.46
N LEU A 56 19.33 1.29 -1.99
CA LEU A 56 18.60 0.57 -0.93
C LEU A 56 18.12 -0.80 -1.40
N LEU A 57 17.67 -0.90 -2.64
CA LEU A 57 17.32 -2.19 -3.25
C LEU A 57 18.55 -3.10 -3.34
N THR A 58 19.68 -2.58 -3.78
CA THR A 58 20.91 -3.36 -3.99
C THR A 58 21.58 -3.76 -2.67
N ASP A 59 21.76 -2.80 -1.75
CA ASP A 59 22.52 -3.01 -0.52
C ASP A 59 21.71 -3.73 0.57
N LYS A 60 20.38 -3.57 0.55
CA LYS A 60 19.48 -4.01 1.63
C LYS A 60 18.34 -4.91 1.14
N ALA A 61 18.27 -5.24 -0.14
CA ALA A 61 17.15 -5.98 -0.74
C ALA A 61 15.77 -5.35 -0.40
N THR A 62 15.74 -4.03 -0.19
CA THR A 62 14.55 -3.31 0.27
C THR A 62 13.99 -2.48 -0.88
N PRO A 63 12.88 -2.88 -1.51
CA PRO A 63 12.24 -2.09 -2.55
C PRO A 63 11.49 -0.91 -1.93
N ILE A 64 11.89 0.30 -2.29
CA ILE A 64 11.19 1.54 -1.91
C ILE A 64 10.69 2.21 -3.18
N VAL A 65 9.43 2.64 -3.16
CA VAL A 65 8.80 3.39 -4.24
C VAL A 65 8.30 4.72 -3.72
N VAL A 66 8.45 5.76 -4.54
CA VAL A 66 7.97 7.12 -4.26
C VAL A 66 6.80 7.39 -5.18
N VAL A 67 5.66 7.70 -4.58
CA VAL A 67 4.43 8.01 -5.31
C VAL A 67 3.96 9.37 -4.87
N THR A 68 3.69 10.25 -5.83
CA THR A 68 2.95 11.48 -5.57
C THR A 68 1.55 11.36 -6.19
N ILE A 69 0.56 11.88 -5.46
CA ILE A 69 -0.82 11.99 -5.89
C ILE A 69 -1.35 13.31 -5.33
N GLU A 70 -2.29 13.95 -6.03
CA GLU A 70 -2.86 15.22 -5.57
C GLU A 70 -3.65 15.07 -4.26
N SER A 71 -4.26 13.90 -4.03
CA SER A 71 -5.05 13.63 -2.82
C SER A 71 -5.31 12.15 -2.59
N MET A 72 -5.24 11.72 -1.32
CA MET A 72 -5.63 10.37 -0.88
C MET A 72 -7.09 10.04 -1.21
N ALA A 73 -7.99 11.03 -1.13
CA ALA A 73 -9.42 10.82 -1.32
C ALA A 73 -9.75 10.32 -2.74
N MET A 74 -9.07 10.85 -3.76
CA MET A 74 -9.28 10.46 -5.16
C MET A 74 -8.92 9.00 -5.43
N TYR A 75 -7.96 8.47 -4.67
CA TYR A 75 -7.51 7.09 -4.78
C TYR A 75 -8.15 6.17 -3.73
N GLY A 76 -9.28 6.56 -3.14
CA GLY A 76 -10.01 5.71 -2.18
C GLY A 76 -9.39 5.65 -0.78
N GLY A 77 -8.42 6.50 -0.48
CA GLY A 77 -7.78 6.63 0.83
C GLY A 77 -8.45 7.65 1.76
N ALA A 78 -9.68 8.08 1.46
CA ALA A 78 -10.40 9.01 2.33
C ALA A 78 -10.62 8.38 3.72
N GLY A 79 -10.21 9.10 4.77
CA GLY A 79 -10.30 8.61 6.16
C GLY A 79 -9.22 7.60 6.56
N MET A 80 -8.24 7.32 5.69
CA MET A 80 -7.06 6.55 6.04
C MET A 80 -6.06 7.43 6.81
N SER A 81 -5.60 6.96 7.97
CA SER A 81 -4.48 7.55 8.71
C SER A 81 -3.20 6.76 8.43
N ILE A 82 -2.07 7.46 8.32
CA ILE A 82 -0.73 6.89 8.09
C ILE A 82 -0.04 6.69 9.45
#